data_AF-A0A0J9WF57-F1
#
_entry.id   AF-A0A0J9WF57-F1
#
_cell.length_a   1.000
_cell.length_b   1.000
_cell.length_c   1.000
_cell.angle_alpha   90.00
_cell.angle_beta   90.00
_cell.angle_gamma   90.00
#
_symmetry.space_group_name_H-M   'P 1'
#
loop_
_entity.id
_entity.type
_entity.pdbx_description
1 polymer ?
#
loop_
_entity_poly.entity_id
_entity_poly.type
_entity_poly.pdbx_seq_one_letter_code
_entity_poly.pdbx_strand_id
1 'polypeptide(L)'
;MHHCACFAPPEGAGKGAGEGAGEGVAARAWRLFVSKPAQKKANQLKTKIVVNKKKKEENVKRKIGKSVEFKSSAKYKLIEDLLEGYPYTSLPVPAQSIQREPFMLLKGRVKGQFLNGMELPFGLIDPIKYELLKLIGRLGDPFKNLCSHSLTPRLLIDSLFKNQAEITFDELCYRLEYKRKFLMPSYTDVFLYEKELLWQQWIAVRNLKEVSPETPENDHERVHKILQADETTMPIVMIRVNREISNQGVHPAILKMFFNFLNVEKRPGTLNRDYALLKLESIMRKLKNRDFLEGIKPDYIYFMLNEQAKDAFASYNQSEFDRSYQEALNHNSLKQNLLSQNATYKKERRIFSERTKKALMKFYEIQPPSFFKEYVKKKEANYQVIHSKINRMITSKYLQRKRRREDILAGRLTPQESPPADGAPAEEAQPRRKKKKKKRK
;
A
#
# COMPACT_ATOMS: atom_id res chain seq x y z
N MET A 1 33.31 59.99 -17.82
CA MET A 1 33.60 59.03 -16.74
C MET A 1 33.09 59.64 -15.44
N HIS A 2 31.94 59.17 -14.95
CA HIS A 2 31.32 59.68 -13.71
C HIS A 2 31.58 58.68 -12.57
N HIS A 3 32.34 59.12 -11.57
CA HIS A 3 32.60 58.37 -10.35
C HIS A 3 31.34 58.32 -9.48
N CYS A 4 30.89 57.10 -9.14
CA CYS A 4 29.77 56.85 -8.24
C CYS A 4 30.28 56.86 -6.78
N ALA A 5 29.94 57.93 -6.05
CA ALA A 5 30.29 58.12 -4.65
C ALA A 5 29.34 57.30 -3.75
N CYS A 6 29.73 56.09 -3.36
CA CYS A 6 29.03 55.33 -2.32
C CYS A 6 29.98 54.56 -1.36
N PHE A 7 31.29 54.74 -1.48
CA PHE A 7 32.26 54.13 -0.57
C PHE A 7 33.16 55.21 0.02
N ALA A 8 32.77 55.71 1.19
CA ALA A 8 33.65 56.50 2.05
C ALA A 8 33.94 55.69 3.33
N PRO A 9 35.21 55.44 3.68
CA PRO A 9 35.57 54.98 5.02
C PRO A 9 35.43 56.13 6.02
N PRO A 10 35.14 55.87 7.31
CA PRO A 10 34.94 56.94 8.28
C PRO A 10 36.28 57.52 8.73
N GLU A 11 36.51 58.82 8.44
CA GLU A 11 37.54 59.64 9.11
C GLU A 11 37.04 60.07 10.50
N GLY A 12 37.96 60.07 11.47
CA GLY A 12 37.64 60.06 12.90
C GLY A 12 37.46 61.42 13.59
N ALA A 13 37.00 61.36 14.84
CA ALA A 13 37.25 62.38 15.87
C ALA A 13 37.14 61.73 17.27
N GLY A 14 38.14 61.96 18.13
CA GLY A 14 38.28 61.46 19.51
C GLY A 14 37.19 61.97 20.47
N LYS A 15 37.10 61.59 21.75
CA LYS A 15 38.10 61.27 22.78
C LYS A 15 37.42 60.45 23.89
N GLY A 16 38.16 59.63 24.65
CA GLY A 16 37.88 59.40 26.07
C GLY A 16 37.86 57.95 26.59
N ALA A 17 39.00 57.56 27.18
CA ALA A 17 39.20 56.71 28.38
C ALA A 17 38.78 55.21 28.41
N GLY A 18 39.80 54.36 28.60
CA GLY A 18 39.93 53.11 29.42
C GLY A 18 38.89 51.99 29.25
N GLU A 19 39.16 50.69 29.34
CA GLU A 19 40.28 49.83 29.73
C GLU A 19 39.97 48.42 29.14
N GLY A 20 40.96 47.55 29.01
CA GLY A 20 40.76 46.10 28.98
C GLY A 20 40.80 45.43 27.60
N ALA A 21 41.90 44.73 27.34
CA ALA A 21 42.13 43.93 26.14
C ALA A 21 41.43 42.55 26.22
N GLY A 22 40.93 42.06 25.08
CA GLY A 22 40.54 40.66 24.90
C GLY A 22 39.67 40.37 23.67
N GLU A 23 40.30 39.80 22.64
CA GLU A 23 39.75 38.86 21.64
C GLU A 23 38.87 39.32 20.45
N GLY A 24 39.24 38.80 19.27
CA GLY A 24 38.32 38.45 18.19
C GLY A 24 38.21 39.44 17.03
N VAL A 25 38.98 39.20 15.95
CA VAL A 25 38.76 39.84 14.64
C VAL A 25 37.43 39.35 14.06
N ALA A 26 36.33 40.01 14.43
CA ALA A 26 35.03 39.82 13.80
C ALA A 26 35.02 40.48 12.43
N ALA A 27 34.89 39.67 11.37
CA ALA A 27 34.68 40.16 10.01
C ALA A 27 33.50 41.16 10.00
N ARG A 28 33.77 42.43 9.68
CA ARG A 28 32.77 43.50 9.63
C ARG A 28 31.69 43.14 8.61
N ALA A 29 30.51 42.77 9.10
CA ALA A 29 29.34 42.49 8.28
C ALA A 29 28.93 43.76 7.52
N TRP A 30 28.94 43.68 6.19
CA TRP A 30 28.52 44.76 5.31
C TRP A 30 27.02 44.98 5.52
N ARG A 31 26.65 46.16 6.06
CA ARG A 31 25.24 46.52 6.27
C ARG A 31 24.63 46.92 4.93
N LEU A 32 23.86 46.00 4.35
CA LEU A 32 23.05 46.25 3.17
C LEU A 32 21.85 47.11 3.57
N PHE A 33 21.88 48.41 3.23
CA PHE A 33 20.77 49.32 3.50
C PHE A 33 19.67 49.11 2.47
N VAL A 34 18.61 48.42 2.86
CA VAL A 34 17.41 48.23 2.03
C VAL A 34 16.44 49.38 2.30
N SER A 35 15.73 49.85 1.27
CA SER A 35 14.77 50.95 1.41
C SER A 35 13.67 50.65 2.44
N LYS A 36 13.27 51.67 3.22
CA LYS A 36 12.21 51.56 4.25
C LYS A 36 10.92 50.86 3.76
N PRO A 37 10.44 51.06 2.51
CA PRO A 37 9.26 50.35 2.00
C PRO A 37 9.47 48.84 1.83
N ALA A 38 10.66 48.42 1.37
CA ALA A 38 11.00 47.01 1.20
C ALA A 38 11.16 46.30 2.56
N GLN A 39 11.70 46.99 3.56
CA GLN A 39 11.80 46.48 4.93
C GLN A 39 10.41 46.29 5.56
N LYS A 40 9.46 47.20 5.30
CA LYS A 40 8.06 47.09 5.76
C LYS A 40 7.35 45.89 5.12
N LYS A 41 7.52 45.65 3.81
CA LYS A 41 6.98 44.45 3.11
C LYS A 41 7.60 43.15 3.64
N ALA A 42 8.92 43.12 3.85
CA ALA A 42 9.59 41.95 4.43
C ALA A 42 9.11 41.64 5.85
N ASN A 43 8.90 42.66 6.68
CA ASN A 43 8.37 42.49 8.03
C ASN A 43 6.91 41.99 8.03
N GLN A 44 6.07 42.47 7.10
CA GLN A 44 4.70 41.94 6.93
C GLN A 44 4.67 40.47 6.48
N LEU A 45 5.60 40.06 5.62
CA LEU A 45 5.75 38.65 5.22
C LEU A 45 6.21 37.79 6.41
N LYS A 46 7.20 38.27 7.18
CA LYS A 46 7.67 37.58 8.40
C LYS A 46 6.56 37.43 9.43
N THR A 47 5.74 38.46 9.68
CA THR A 47 4.62 38.36 10.63
C THR A 47 3.54 37.39 10.16
N LYS A 48 3.19 37.37 8.86
CA LYS A 48 2.25 36.37 8.30
C LYS A 48 2.77 34.94 8.45
N ILE A 49 4.07 34.71 8.22
CA ILE A 49 4.71 33.40 8.40
C ILE A 49 4.65 32.97 9.88
N VAL A 50 4.95 33.88 10.81
CA VAL A 50 4.89 33.60 12.26
C VAL A 50 3.46 33.31 12.73
N VAL A 51 2.46 34.06 12.25
CA VAL A 51 1.05 33.83 12.59
C VAL A 51 0.56 32.48 12.05
N ASN A 52 0.93 32.11 10.82
CA ASN A 52 0.60 30.80 10.26
C ASN A 52 1.31 29.66 10.99
N LYS A 53 2.56 29.86 11.43
CA LYS A 53 3.28 28.89 12.26
C LYS A 53 2.60 28.71 13.62
N LYS A 54 2.25 29.80 14.30
CA LYS A 54 1.49 29.77 15.58
C LYS A 54 0.12 29.10 15.43
N LYS A 55 -0.63 29.38 14.36
CA LYS A 55 -1.92 28.72 14.08
C LYS A 55 -1.77 27.21 13.81
N LYS A 56 -0.70 26.79 13.12
CA LYS A 56 -0.38 25.36 12.95
C LYS A 56 -0.04 24.70 14.28
N GLU A 57 0.78 25.34 15.10
CA GLU A 57 1.15 24.84 16.44
C GLU A 57 -0.07 24.75 17.36
N GLU A 58 -0.97 25.73 17.35
CA GLU A 58 -2.18 25.73 18.16
C GLU A 58 -3.18 24.65 17.70
N ASN A 59 -3.32 24.43 16.39
CA ASN A 59 -4.12 23.31 15.87
C ASN A 59 -3.54 21.94 16.23
N VAL A 60 -2.21 21.81 16.27
CA VAL A 60 -1.54 20.60 16.78
C VAL A 60 -1.80 20.44 18.28
N LYS A 61 -1.68 21.50 19.08
CA LYS A 61 -2.01 21.49 20.52
C LYS A 61 -3.47 21.13 20.79
N ARG A 62 -4.43 21.65 20.00
CA ARG A 62 -5.86 21.31 20.11
C ARG A 62 -6.15 19.86 19.72
N LYS A 63 -5.45 19.30 18.72
CA LYS A 63 -5.52 17.87 18.38
C LYS A 63 -4.96 17.00 19.50
N ILE A 64 -3.89 17.44 20.16
CA ILE A 64 -3.32 16.76 21.33
C ILE A 64 -4.30 16.84 22.51
N GLY A 65 -4.97 17.97 22.76
CA GLY A 65 -5.98 18.11 23.82
C GLY A 65 -7.12 17.10 23.73
N LYS A 66 -7.65 16.84 22.52
CA LYS A 66 -8.67 15.79 22.30
C LYS A 66 -8.14 14.36 22.54
N SER A 67 -6.83 14.14 22.47
CA SER A 67 -6.20 12.86 22.83
C SER A 67 -6.00 12.69 24.35
N VAL A 68 -6.14 13.76 25.14
CA VAL A 68 -6.00 13.73 26.61
C VAL A 68 -7.28 13.22 27.28
N GLU A 69 -8.47 13.52 26.74
CA GLU A 69 -9.74 12.94 27.24
C GLU A 69 -9.79 11.41 27.12
N PHE A 70 -9.02 10.83 26.20
CA PHE A 70 -8.87 9.38 26.08
C PHE A 70 -8.02 8.75 27.20
N LYS A 71 -7.18 9.54 27.89
CA LYS A 71 -6.25 9.09 28.95
C LYS A 71 -6.94 8.87 30.30
N SER A 72 -8.14 9.40 30.52
CA SER A 72 -8.92 9.22 31.75
C SER A 72 -9.95 8.08 31.65
N SER A 73 -10.03 7.42 30.49
CA SER A 73 -10.93 6.29 30.25
C SER A 73 -10.57 5.09 31.14
N ALA A 74 -11.59 4.48 31.78
CA ALA A 74 -11.42 3.26 32.57
C ALA A 74 -10.80 2.10 31.76
N LYS A 75 -11.02 2.08 30.44
CA LYS A 75 -10.42 1.09 29.53
C LYS A 75 -8.91 1.27 29.40
N TYR A 76 -8.40 2.50 29.52
CA TYR A 76 -6.97 2.79 29.41
C TYR A 76 -6.23 2.31 30.68
N LYS A 77 -6.82 2.53 31.87
CA LYS A 77 -6.28 2.04 33.15
C LYS A 77 -6.23 0.51 33.20
N LEU A 78 -7.30 -0.19 32.82
CA LEU A 78 -7.32 -1.66 32.71
C LEU A 78 -6.18 -2.22 31.82
N ILE A 79 -5.83 -1.51 30.75
CA ILE A 79 -4.75 -1.91 29.84
C ILE A 79 -3.38 -1.57 30.44
N GLU A 80 -3.24 -0.44 31.14
CA GLU A 80 -2.02 -0.10 31.88
C GLU A 80 -1.75 -1.11 33.00
N ASP A 81 -2.77 -1.48 33.78
CA ASP A 81 -2.68 -2.47 34.86
C ASP A 81 -2.34 -3.88 34.31
N LEU A 82 -2.89 -4.28 33.16
CA LEU A 82 -2.51 -5.53 32.47
C LEU A 82 -1.08 -5.48 31.89
N LEU A 83 -0.56 -4.28 31.62
CA LEU A 83 0.81 -4.04 31.16
C LEU A 83 1.79 -3.83 32.32
N GLU A 84 1.35 -3.66 33.56
CA GLU A 84 2.20 -3.53 34.75
C GLU A 84 2.94 -4.84 35.11
N GLY A 85 2.52 -5.97 34.53
CA GLY A 85 3.24 -7.26 34.57
C GLY A 85 3.96 -7.64 33.27
N TYR A 86 4.04 -6.74 32.28
CA TYR A 86 4.75 -6.99 31.01
C TYR A 86 6.24 -6.64 31.16
N PRO A 87 7.19 -7.44 30.61
CA PRO A 87 8.62 -7.36 30.94
C PRO A 87 9.37 -6.11 30.41
N TYR A 88 8.67 -5.07 29.95
CA TYR A 88 9.31 -3.89 29.35
C TYR A 88 8.71 -2.58 29.90
N THR A 89 9.05 -2.26 31.16
CA THR A 89 9.06 -0.87 31.67
C THR A 89 10.22 -0.05 31.07
N SER A 90 11.22 -0.74 30.52
CA SER A 90 12.24 -0.24 29.60
C SER A 90 12.51 -1.31 28.56
N LEU A 91 12.49 -0.99 27.26
CA LEU A 91 13.14 -1.86 26.28
C LEU A 91 14.62 -2.00 26.68
N PRO A 92 15.24 -3.17 26.49
CA PRO A 92 16.68 -3.26 26.57
C PRO A 92 17.24 -2.18 25.63
N VAL A 93 18.00 -1.25 26.19
CA VAL A 93 18.94 -0.46 25.40
C VAL A 93 19.71 -1.47 24.54
N PRO A 94 20.11 -1.16 23.29
CA PRO A 94 21.13 -1.94 22.59
C PRO A 94 22.46 -1.80 23.33
N ALA A 95 22.52 -2.31 24.57
CA ALA A 95 23.61 -2.26 25.52
C ALA A 95 23.98 -3.70 25.83
N GLN A 96 24.22 -4.45 24.77
CA GLN A 96 25.10 -5.60 24.72
C GLN A 96 25.48 -5.66 23.25
N SER A 97 26.78 -5.62 22.98
CA SER A 97 27.33 -6.01 21.69
C SER A 97 26.56 -7.23 21.22
N ILE A 98 25.71 -7.08 20.19
CA ILE A 98 25.16 -8.23 19.46
C ILE A 98 26.40 -9.06 19.16
N GLN A 99 26.59 -10.17 19.88
CA GLN A 99 27.73 -11.04 19.63
C GLN A 99 27.67 -11.31 18.15
N ARG A 100 28.71 -10.88 17.43
CA ARG A 100 28.75 -10.97 15.97
C ARG A 100 28.45 -12.42 15.63
N GLU A 101 27.23 -12.68 15.14
CA GLU A 101 26.82 -14.04 14.85
C GLU A 101 27.80 -14.63 13.81
N PRO A 102 28.13 -15.93 13.87
CA PRO A 102 29.16 -16.56 13.05
C PRO A 102 28.96 -16.38 11.53
N PHE A 103 27.75 -16.00 11.10
CA PHE A 103 27.38 -15.73 9.71
C PHE A 103 28.05 -14.49 9.10
N MET A 104 28.61 -13.59 9.91
CA MET A 104 29.44 -12.48 9.42
C MET A 104 30.65 -12.97 8.59
N LEU A 105 31.15 -14.16 8.89
CA LEU A 105 32.28 -14.78 8.19
C LEU A 105 31.88 -15.36 6.81
N LEU A 106 30.58 -15.51 6.54
CA LEU A 106 30.06 -16.12 5.31
C LEU A 106 29.74 -15.10 4.22
N LYS A 107 29.78 -13.78 4.51
CA LYS A 107 29.52 -12.73 3.52
C LYS A 107 30.46 -12.88 2.32
N GLY A 108 29.89 -13.18 1.15
CA GLY A 108 30.65 -13.38 -0.10
C GLY A 108 31.37 -14.73 -0.22
N ARG A 109 31.18 -15.66 0.72
CA ARG A 109 31.79 -17.01 0.73
C ARG A 109 30.77 -18.15 0.62
N VAL A 110 29.49 -17.84 0.47
CA VAL A 110 28.43 -18.83 0.32
C VAL A 110 28.57 -19.54 -1.02
N LYS A 111 28.92 -20.83 -0.99
CA LYS A 111 28.88 -21.70 -2.18
C LYS A 111 27.59 -22.53 -2.14
N GLY A 112 26.97 -22.75 -3.30
CA GLY A 112 25.74 -23.53 -3.42
C GLY A 112 25.86 -24.96 -2.86
N GLN A 113 27.07 -25.53 -2.84
CA GLN A 113 27.36 -26.86 -2.32
C GLN A 113 27.12 -27.03 -0.81
N PHE A 114 27.14 -25.93 -0.04
CA PHE A 114 26.95 -25.96 1.42
C PHE A 114 25.54 -25.54 1.85
N LEU A 115 24.64 -25.28 0.89
CA LEU A 115 23.27 -24.86 1.16
C LEU A 115 22.36 -26.09 1.20
N ASN A 116 21.82 -26.36 2.38
CA ASN A 116 20.95 -27.52 2.62
C ASN A 116 19.50 -27.07 2.75
N GLY A 117 18.62 -27.59 1.88
CA GLY A 117 17.18 -27.33 1.94
C GLY A 117 16.57 -27.06 0.57
N MET A 118 15.25 -27.22 0.48
CA MET A 118 14.50 -26.96 -0.76
C MET A 118 14.21 -25.46 -0.96
N GLU A 119 14.16 -24.69 0.12
CA GLU A 119 13.77 -23.28 0.09
C GLU A 119 14.62 -22.41 1.04
N LEU A 120 14.55 -21.08 0.87
CA LEU A 120 15.18 -20.10 1.77
C LEU A 120 14.70 -20.30 3.23
N PRO A 121 15.59 -20.25 4.24
CA PRO A 121 16.97 -19.73 4.23
C PRO A 121 18.05 -20.82 4.14
N PHE A 122 17.74 -22.00 3.58
CA PHE A 122 18.69 -23.13 3.42
C PHE A 122 19.48 -23.49 4.69
N GLY A 123 18.81 -23.42 5.84
CA GLY A 123 19.37 -23.82 7.15
C GLY A 123 20.41 -22.88 7.76
N LEU A 124 20.70 -21.71 7.15
CA LEU A 124 21.71 -20.77 7.66
C LEU A 124 21.16 -19.71 8.63
N ILE A 125 19.85 -19.59 8.78
CA ILE A 125 19.22 -18.65 9.72
C ILE A 125 18.43 -19.46 10.74
N ASP A 126 18.51 -19.04 12.01
CA ASP A 126 17.68 -19.60 13.09
C ASP A 126 16.19 -19.60 12.69
N PRO A 127 15.48 -20.74 12.75
CA PRO A 127 14.09 -20.84 12.33
C PRO A 127 13.17 -19.81 13.00
N ILE A 128 13.36 -19.53 14.29
CA ILE A 128 12.50 -18.61 15.04
C ILE A 128 12.73 -17.16 14.57
N LYS A 129 14.00 -16.77 14.47
CA LYS A 129 14.39 -15.46 13.92
C LYS A 129 13.87 -15.28 12.49
N TYR A 130 13.92 -16.32 11.67
CA TYR A 130 13.41 -16.30 10.29
C TYR A 130 11.90 -16.13 10.23
N GLU A 131 11.13 -16.85 11.03
CA GLU A 131 9.67 -16.70 11.06
C GLU A 131 9.22 -15.33 11.59
N LEU A 132 9.93 -14.78 12.58
CA LEU A 132 9.71 -13.41 13.04
C LEU A 132 10.02 -12.38 11.96
N LEU A 133 11.09 -12.59 11.19
CA LEU A 133 11.39 -11.77 10.01
C LEU A 133 10.21 -11.77 9.04
N LYS A 134 9.64 -12.94 8.70
CA LYS A 134 8.47 -13.06 7.81
C LYS A 134 7.28 -12.28 8.33
N LEU A 135 6.96 -12.39 9.63
CA LEU A 135 5.88 -11.67 10.26
C LEU A 135 6.11 -10.15 10.16
N ILE A 136 7.29 -9.69 10.57
CA ILE A 136 7.69 -8.28 10.58
C ILE A 136 7.62 -7.66 9.19
N GLY A 137 8.16 -8.36 8.17
CA GLY A 137 8.13 -7.88 6.78
C GLY A 137 6.73 -7.81 6.17
N ARG A 138 5.74 -8.51 6.74
CA ARG A 138 4.31 -8.37 6.37
C ARG A 138 3.62 -7.24 7.15
N LEU A 139 4.11 -6.88 8.33
CA LEU A 139 3.54 -5.81 9.17
C LEU A 139 4.01 -4.42 8.74
N GLY A 140 5.19 -4.30 8.14
CA GLY A 140 5.76 -3.03 7.72
C GLY A 140 5.03 -2.32 6.58
N ASP A 141 5.33 -1.03 6.40
CA ASP A 141 4.79 -0.20 5.32
C ASP A 141 5.54 -0.48 4.01
N PRO A 142 4.85 -0.83 2.90
CA PRO A 142 5.51 -1.06 1.63
C PRO A 142 6.17 0.20 1.05
N PHE A 143 7.50 0.19 0.92
CA PHE A 143 8.26 1.23 0.23
C PHE A 143 8.80 0.73 -1.10
N LYS A 144 8.32 1.34 -2.20
CA LYS A 144 8.75 1.07 -3.58
C LYS A 144 8.77 -0.43 -3.95
N ASN A 145 7.95 -1.28 -3.30
CA ASN A 145 7.92 -2.74 -3.46
C ASN A 145 9.27 -3.48 -3.25
N LEU A 146 10.29 -2.80 -2.73
CA LEU A 146 11.62 -3.36 -2.50
C LEU A 146 11.80 -3.70 -1.03
N CYS A 147 11.43 -2.76 -0.16
CA CYS A 147 11.64 -2.87 1.27
C CYS A 147 10.39 -2.45 2.05
N SER A 148 10.37 -2.81 3.33
CA SER A 148 9.43 -2.28 4.30
C SER A 148 10.08 -1.23 5.21
N HIS A 149 9.26 -0.28 5.65
CA HIS A 149 9.58 0.71 6.67
C HIS A 149 8.68 0.53 7.90
N SER A 150 8.99 1.23 9.00
CA SER A 150 8.12 1.24 10.18
C SER A 150 6.71 1.71 9.83
N LEU A 151 5.72 1.07 10.46
CA LEU A 151 4.31 1.43 10.31
C LEU A 151 3.79 2.00 11.62
N THR A 152 3.01 3.08 11.55
CA THR A 152 2.35 3.61 12.76
C THR A 152 1.23 2.66 13.21
N PRO A 153 0.94 2.54 14.52
CA PRO A 153 -0.09 1.64 15.04
C PRO A 153 -1.45 1.89 14.40
N ARG A 154 -1.78 3.16 14.17
CA ARG A 154 -3.01 3.54 13.52
C ARG A 154 -3.09 2.97 12.11
N LEU A 155 -2.04 3.16 11.29
CA LEU A 155 -2.02 2.60 9.94
C LEU A 155 -1.99 1.06 9.96
N LEU A 156 -1.29 0.44 10.92
CA LEU A 156 -1.25 -1.01 11.09
C LEU A 156 -2.63 -1.58 11.43
N ILE A 157 -3.33 -1.00 12.40
CA ILE A 157 -4.68 -1.42 12.79
C ILE A 157 -5.68 -1.10 11.69
N ASP A 158 -5.62 0.08 11.07
CA ASP A 158 -6.51 0.45 9.96
C ASP A 158 -6.34 -0.52 8.78
N SER A 159 -5.12 -0.96 8.49
CA SER A 159 -4.86 -1.94 7.42
C SER A 159 -5.25 -3.37 7.80
N LEU A 160 -5.17 -3.75 9.08
CA LEU A 160 -5.63 -5.05 9.59
C LEU A 160 -7.15 -5.14 9.71
N PHE A 161 -7.84 -4.11 10.21
CA PHE A 161 -9.28 -4.12 10.49
C PHE A 161 -10.12 -3.52 9.36
N LYS A 162 -9.53 -2.66 8.52
CA LYS A 162 -10.23 -1.86 7.51
C LYS A 162 -11.37 -1.06 8.15
N ASN A 163 -12.62 -1.45 7.89
CA ASN A 163 -13.83 -0.78 8.41
C ASN A 163 -14.54 -1.59 9.49
N GLN A 164 -14.03 -2.76 9.88
CA GLN A 164 -14.64 -3.59 10.92
C GLN A 164 -14.11 -3.19 12.30
N ALA A 165 -14.97 -3.33 13.30
CA ALA A 165 -14.61 -3.16 14.70
C ALA A 165 -13.97 -4.43 15.29
N GLU A 166 -14.39 -5.60 14.80
CA GLU A 166 -13.92 -6.91 15.26
C GLU A 166 -13.53 -7.80 14.08
N ILE A 167 -12.51 -8.63 14.27
CA ILE A 167 -12.05 -9.62 13.28
C ILE A 167 -11.83 -10.98 13.96
N THR A 168 -12.02 -12.07 13.21
CA THR A 168 -11.71 -13.43 13.66
C THR A 168 -10.25 -13.78 13.40
N PHE A 169 -9.77 -14.87 14.00
CA PHE A 169 -8.42 -15.41 13.74
C PHE A 169 -8.18 -15.72 12.26
N ASP A 170 -9.13 -16.39 11.60
CA ASP A 170 -9.03 -16.73 10.17
C ASP A 170 -8.98 -15.48 9.28
N GLU A 171 -9.76 -14.44 9.63
CA GLU A 171 -9.70 -13.17 8.92
C GLU A 171 -8.37 -12.45 9.11
N LEU A 172 -7.77 -12.54 10.31
CA LEU A 172 -6.44 -11.99 10.59
C LEU A 172 -5.38 -12.71 9.74
N CYS A 173 -5.39 -14.05 9.72
CA CYS A 173 -4.48 -14.86 8.92
C CYS A 173 -4.63 -14.54 7.42
N TYR A 174 -5.87 -14.49 6.92
CA TYR A 174 -6.14 -14.12 5.53
C TYR A 174 -5.60 -12.73 5.16
N ARG A 175 -5.69 -11.77 6.08
CA ARG A 175 -5.20 -10.40 5.82
C ARG A 175 -3.69 -10.28 5.88
N LEU A 176 -3.03 -10.99 6.79
CA LEU A 176 -1.57 -10.98 6.91
C LEU A 176 -0.90 -11.80 5.82
N GLU A 177 -1.40 -13.00 5.53
CA GLU A 177 -0.73 -13.93 4.62
C GLU A 177 -1.08 -13.69 3.16
N TYR A 178 -2.37 -13.53 2.85
CA TYR A 178 -2.83 -13.46 1.45
C TYR A 178 -2.92 -12.04 0.92
N LYS A 179 -3.35 -11.07 1.74
CA LYS A 179 -3.54 -9.69 1.26
C LYS A 179 -2.26 -8.86 1.30
N ARG A 180 -1.31 -9.17 2.18
CA ARG A 180 -0.05 -8.43 2.29
C ARG A 180 1.07 -9.24 1.66
N LYS A 181 1.89 -8.55 0.87
CA LYS A 181 3.14 -9.10 0.37
C LYS A 181 4.20 -8.92 1.44
N PHE A 182 5.03 -9.94 1.61
CA PHE A 182 6.24 -9.79 2.40
C PHE A 182 7.19 -8.81 1.72
N LEU A 183 7.77 -7.90 2.50
CA LEU A 183 8.83 -7.00 2.08
C LEU A 183 9.92 -6.94 3.14
N MET A 184 11.16 -7.16 2.71
CA MET A 184 12.32 -7.12 3.61
C MET A 184 12.44 -5.78 4.34
N PRO A 185 12.63 -5.75 5.67
CA PRO A 185 12.85 -4.49 6.39
C PRO A 185 14.18 -3.85 5.99
N SER A 186 14.17 -2.54 5.76
CA SER A 186 15.32 -1.82 5.17
C SER A 186 16.39 -1.40 6.19
N TYR A 187 15.98 -0.79 7.31
CA TYR A 187 16.87 -0.07 8.23
C TYR A 187 17.00 -0.73 9.63
N THR A 188 16.85 -2.05 9.68
CA THR A 188 16.96 -2.83 10.92
C THR A 188 18.39 -3.18 11.25
N ASP A 189 18.75 -2.99 12.51
CA ASP A 189 20.06 -3.44 13.03
C ASP A 189 20.07 -4.95 13.29
N VAL A 190 18.91 -5.51 13.69
CA VAL A 190 18.79 -6.94 14.03
C VAL A 190 18.87 -7.85 12.80
N PHE A 191 18.28 -7.40 11.68
CA PHE A 191 18.19 -8.17 10.43
C PHE A 191 19.14 -7.67 9.32
N LEU A 192 20.14 -6.87 9.71
CA LEU A 192 21.05 -6.22 8.77
C LEU A 192 21.80 -7.22 7.89
N TYR A 193 22.19 -8.36 8.45
CA TYR A 193 23.06 -9.34 7.79
C TYR A 193 22.27 -10.46 7.13
N GLU A 194 21.14 -10.83 7.71
CA GLU A 194 20.22 -11.86 7.24
C GLU A 194 19.66 -11.50 5.87
N LYS A 195 19.34 -10.21 5.64
CA LYS A 195 18.86 -9.76 4.33
C LYS A 195 19.90 -9.97 3.22
N GLU A 196 21.16 -9.64 3.49
CA GLU A 196 22.25 -9.81 2.52
C GLU A 196 22.52 -11.29 2.27
N LEU A 197 22.50 -12.09 3.34
CA LEU A 197 22.73 -13.52 3.30
C LEU A 197 21.63 -14.23 2.48
N LEU A 198 20.36 -13.87 2.66
CA LEU A 198 19.24 -14.39 1.86
C LEU A 198 19.39 -14.07 0.36
N TRP A 199 19.85 -12.86 0.02
CA TRP A 199 20.11 -12.49 -1.37
C TRP A 199 21.27 -13.29 -1.97
N GLN A 200 22.37 -13.43 -1.24
CA GLN A 200 23.54 -14.21 -1.67
C GLN A 200 23.20 -15.69 -1.86
N GLN A 201 22.45 -16.28 -0.93
CA GLN A 201 21.96 -17.66 -1.06
C GLN A 201 21.14 -17.85 -2.33
N TRP A 202 20.21 -16.94 -2.59
CA TRP A 202 19.31 -17.04 -3.74
C TRP A 202 20.06 -17.01 -5.07
N ILE A 203 21.08 -16.16 -5.17
CA ILE A 203 21.99 -16.05 -6.31
C ILE A 203 22.84 -17.33 -6.45
N ALA A 204 23.42 -17.80 -5.34
CA ALA A 204 24.33 -18.94 -5.32
C ALA A 204 23.66 -20.27 -5.72
N VAL A 205 22.44 -20.54 -5.25
CA VAL A 205 21.69 -21.77 -5.62
C VAL A 205 21.36 -21.80 -7.12
N ARG A 206 21.17 -20.63 -7.73
CA ARG A 206 20.77 -20.49 -9.14
C ARG A 206 21.95 -20.26 -10.08
N ASN A 207 23.18 -20.26 -9.56
CA ASN A 207 24.43 -20.02 -10.31
C ASN A 207 24.42 -18.70 -11.12
N LEU A 208 23.80 -17.66 -10.57
CA LEU A 208 23.69 -16.35 -11.25
C LEU A 208 24.88 -15.44 -10.89
N LYS A 209 25.27 -14.56 -11.81
CA LYS A 209 26.27 -13.52 -11.58
C LYS A 209 25.58 -12.19 -11.27
N GLU A 210 26.01 -11.53 -10.20
CA GLU A 210 25.55 -10.18 -9.85
C GLU A 210 26.23 -9.15 -10.76
N VAL A 211 25.41 -8.27 -11.35
CA VAL A 211 25.85 -7.19 -12.24
C VAL A 211 25.19 -5.87 -11.84
N SER A 212 25.89 -4.76 -12.06
CA SER A 212 25.31 -3.43 -11.90
C SER A 212 24.05 -3.25 -12.77
N PRO A 213 22.99 -2.61 -12.25
CA PRO A 213 21.78 -2.31 -13.01
C PRO A 213 21.98 -1.23 -14.08
N GLU A 214 23.04 -0.44 -13.95
CA GLU A 214 23.39 0.65 -14.86
C GLU A 214 24.36 0.15 -15.93
N THR A 215 24.23 0.71 -17.13
CA THR A 215 25.15 0.50 -18.25
C THR A 215 26.51 1.14 -17.94
N PRO A 216 27.62 0.57 -18.44
CA PRO A 216 28.92 1.21 -18.35
C PRO A 216 28.92 2.54 -19.10
N GLU A 217 29.72 3.51 -18.64
CA GLU A 217 29.77 4.89 -19.16
C GLU A 217 30.03 5.00 -20.68
N ASN A 218 30.59 3.96 -21.29
CA ASN A 218 30.86 3.86 -22.72
C ASN A 218 29.60 3.68 -23.59
N ASP A 219 28.46 3.32 -23.01
CA ASP A 219 27.21 3.02 -23.74
C ASP A 219 26.19 4.15 -23.51
N HIS A 220 26.36 5.26 -24.25
CA HIS A 220 25.65 6.53 -24.02
C HIS A 220 24.12 6.49 -24.30
N GLU A 221 23.60 5.41 -24.89
CA GLU A 221 22.23 5.35 -25.37
C GLU A 221 21.22 4.77 -24.36
N ARG A 222 21.70 4.04 -23.35
CA ARG A 222 20.82 3.27 -22.45
C ARG A 222 21.17 3.54 -21.01
N VAL A 223 20.15 3.63 -20.14
CA VAL A 223 20.30 3.83 -18.68
C VAL A 223 20.26 2.49 -17.91
N HIS A 224 19.58 1.48 -18.46
CA HIS A 224 19.44 0.16 -17.82
C HIS A 224 20.09 -0.93 -18.67
N LYS A 225 20.91 -1.76 -18.02
CA LYS A 225 21.58 -2.89 -18.69
C LYS A 225 20.57 -3.97 -19.09
N ILE A 226 20.69 -4.48 -20.31
CA ILE A 226 20.00 -5.72 -20.74
C ILE A 226 20.76 -6.91 -20.18
N LEU A 227 20.08 -7.75 -19.40
CA LEU A 227 20.70 -8.89 -18.70
C LEU A 227 20.79 -10.11 -19.60
N GLN A 228 21.92 -10.81 -19.53
CA GLN A 228 22.06 -12.15 -20.10
C GLN A 228 21.37 -13.19 -19.21
N ALA A 229 21.19 -14.43 -19.72
CA ALA A 229 20.46 -15.49 -19.01
C ALA A 229 21.06 -15.84 -17.63
N ASP A 230 22.37 -15.71 -17.48
CA ASP A 230 23.11 -16.02 -16.25
C ASP A 230 23.38 -14.78 -15.37
N GLU A 231 22.90 -13.60 -15.78
CA GLU A 231 23.13 -12.33 -15.09
C GLU A 231 21.89 -11.86 -14.32
N THR A 232 22.09 -11.29 -13.14
CA THR A 232 21.03 -10.64 -12.36
C THR A 232 21.50 -9.36 -11.69
N THR A 233 20.55 -8.48 -11.39
CA THR A 233 20.79 -7.24 -10.64
C THR A 233 20.16 -7.34 -9.25
N MET A 234 20.74 -6.63 -8.28
CA MET A 234 20.24 -6.64 -6.90
C MET A 234 18.75 -6.28 -6.76
N PRO A 235 18.20 -5.27 -7.46
CA PRO A 235 16.77 -4.98 -7.37
C PRO A 235 15.88 -6.15 -7.81
N ILE A 236 16.30 -6.91 -8.81
CA ILE A 236 15.56 -8.10 -9.27
C ILE A 236 15.65 -9.20 -8.21
N VAL A 237 16.83 -9.45 -7.66
CA VAL A 237 17.05 -10.43 -6.59
C VAL A 237 16.18 -10.10 -5.38
N MET A 238 16.14 -8.84 -4.92
CA MET A 238 15.30 -8.40 -3.82
C MET A 238 13.82 -8.70 -4.07
N ILE A 239 13.30 -8.40 -5.26
CA ILE A 239 11.90 -8.66 -5.61
C ILE A 239 11.61 -10.16 -5.64
N ARG A 240 12.54 -10.98 -6.17
CA ARG A 240 12.39 -12.44 -6.27
C ARG A 240 12.43 -13.09 -4.90
N VAL A 241 13.39 -12.73 -4.07
CA VAL A 241 13.51 -13.21 -2.68
C VAL A 241 12.27 -12.83 -1.88
N ASN A 242 11.80 -11.58 -1.98
CA ASN A 242 10.56 -11.15 -1.31
C ASN A 242 9.35 -12.00 -1.74
N ARG A 243 9.25 -12.36 -3.04
CA ARG A 243 8.17 -13.21 -3.54
C ARG A 243 8.27 -14.65 -3.02
N GLU A 244 9.47 -15.22 -3.00
CA GLU A 244 9.72 -16.57 -2.51
C GLU A 244 9.35 -16.67 -1.03
N ILE A 245 9.82 -15.74 -0.19
CA ILE A 245 9.46 -15.66 1.22
C ILE A 245 7.95 -15.41 1.40
N SER A 246 7.33 -14.61 0.53
CA SER A 246 5.89 -14.38 0.58
C SER A 246 5.07 -15.64 0.30
N ASN A 247 5.60 -16.58 -0.49
CA ASN A 247 4.92 -17.84 -0.83
C ASN A 247 5.01 -18.89 0.29
N GLN A 248 6.04 -18.81 1.13
CA GLN A 248 6.23 -19.75 2.25
C GLN A 248 5.19 -19.62 3.36
N GLY A 249 4.49 -18.48 3.44
CA GLY A 249 3.60 -18.19 4.58
C GLY A 249 4.37 -17.97 5.88
N VAL A 250 3.64 -17.75 6.98
CA VAL A 250 4.20 -17.63 8.33
C VAL A 250 3.76 -18.84 9.14
N HIS A 251 4.64 -19.33 10.01
CA HIS A 251 4.31 -20.49 10.85
C HIS A 251 3.02 -20.26 11.68
N PRO A 252 2.08 -21.22 11.73
CA PRO A 252 0.79 -21.05 12.41
C PRO A 252 0.89 -20.69 13.88
N ALA A 253 1.87 -21.26 14.60
CA ALA A 253 2.10 -20.95 16.01
C ALA A 253 2.41 -19.46 16.24
N ILE A 254 3.18 -18.86 15.32
CA ILE A 254 3.59 -17.45 15.40
C ILE A 254 2.42 -16.53 15.05
N LEU A 255 1.56 -16.92 14.10
CA LEU A 255 0.31 -16.21 13.83
C LEU A 255 -0.63 -16.24 15.03
N LYS A 256 -0.77 -17.40 15.69
CA LYS A 256 -1.58 -17.56 16.90
C LYS A 256 -1.02 -16.76 18.08
N MET A 257 0.29 -16.77 18.26
CA MET A 257 0.98 -15.92 19.23
C MET A 257 0.71 -14.44 18.94
N PHE A 258 0.86 -13.99 17.69
CA PHE A 258 0.61 -12.59 17.32
C PHE A 258 -0.86 -12.18 17.54
N PHE A 259 -1.80 -13.09 17.25
CA PHE A 259 -3.22 -12.88 17.54
C PHE A 259 -3.46 -12.72 19.04
N ASN A 260 -2.93 -13.65 19.85
CA ASN A 260 -3.03 -13.59 21.32
C ASN A 260 -2.35 -12.35 21.89
N PHE A 261 -1.25 -11.92 21.29
CA PHE A 261 -0.56 -10.69 21.66
C PHE A 261 -1.47 -9.47 21.47
N LEU A 262 -2.20 -9.35 20.36
CA LEU A 262 -3.12 -8.23 20.17
C LEU A 262 -4.40 -8.35 21.01
N ASN A 263 -4.76 -9.56 21.45
CA ASN A 263 -6.00 -9.85 22.16
C ASN A 263 -5.88 -9.56 23.67
N VAL A 264 -6.18 -8.32 24.06
CA VAL A 264 -6.10 -7.89 25.46
C VAL A 264 -7.19 -8.53 26.33
N GLU A 265 -8.41 -8.66 25.81
CA GLU A 265 -9.56 -9.19 26.56
C GLU A 265 -9.56 -10.72 26.67
N LYS A 266 -8.57 -11.41 26.08
CA LYS A 266 -8.46 -12.88 26.00
C LYS A 266 -9.75 -13.56 25.52
N ARG A 267 -10.54 -12.88 24.67
CA ARG A 267 -11.76 -13.46 24.11
C ARG A 267 -11.41 -14.58 23.13
N PRO A 268 -12.11 -15.73 23.17
CA PRO A 268 -11.81 -16.82 22.25
C PRO A 268 -12.15 -16.41 20.81
N GLY A 269 -11.13 -16.38 19.95
CA GLY A 269 -11.30 -16.30 18.49
C GLY A 269 -11.65 -14.94 17.89
N THR A 270 -11.88 -13.89 18.69
CA THR A 270 -12.19 -12.52 18.19
C THR A 270 -11.21 -11.48 18.73
N LEU A 271 -10.85 -10.54 17.85
CA LEU A 271 -9.97 -9.41 18.14
C LEU A 271 -10.75 -8.11 17.98
N ASN A 272 -10.66 -7.20 18.95
CA ASN A 272 -11.29 -5.89 18.89
C ASN A 272 -10.26 -4.80 18.53
N ARG A 273 -10.64 -3.93 17.60
CA ARG A 273 -9.81 -2.86 17.03
C ARG A 273 -9.29 -1.89 18.08
N ASP A 274 -10.16 -1.42 18.97
CA ASP A 274 -9.83 -0.32 19.87
C ASP A 274 -8.82 -0.79 20.93
N TYR A 275 -9.00 -1.99 21.46
CA TYR A 275 -8.07 -2.59 22.42
C TYR A 275 -6.71 -2.90 21.79
N ALA A 276 -6.69 -3.41 20.56
CA ALA A 276 -5.45 -3.66 19.83
C ALA A 276 -4.69 -2.36 19.54
N LEU A 277 -5.40 -1.30 19.11
CA LEU A 277 -4.82 0.03 18.90
C LEU A 277 -4.27 0.62 20.21
N LEU A 278 -5.05 0.54 21.29
CA LEU A 278 -4.66 0.99 22.62
C LEU A 278 -3.39 0.30 23.12
N LYS A 279 -3.29 -1.03 23.00
CA LYS A 279 -2.10 -1.79 23.40
C LYS A 279 -0.86 -1.32 22.64
N LEU A 280 -0.96 -1.19 21.32
CA LEU A 280 0.16 -0.72 20.50
C LEU A 280 0.54 0.72 20.79
N GLU A 281 -0.43 1.62 21.00
CA GLU A 281 -0.16 3.01 21.38
C GLU A 281 0.49 3.12 22.76
N SER A 282 0.07 2.30 23.73
CA SER A 282 0.65 2.26 25.06
C SER A 282 2.11 1.78 25.03
N ILE A 283 2.37 0.67 24.34
CA ILE A 283 3.74 0.21 24.04
C ILE A 283 4.53 1.34 23.40
N MET A 284 3.91 2.03 22.45
CA MET A 284 4.59 3.10 21.77
C MET A 284 4.98 4.24 22.72
N ARG A 285 4.09 4.68 23.61
CA ARG A 285 4.37 5.79 24.52
C ARG A 285 5.52 5.50 25.49
N LYS A 286 5.76 4.22 25.81
CA LYS A 286 6.87 3.80 26.68
C LYS A 286 8.26 3.88 26.02
N LEU A 287 8.35 4.04 24.69
CA LEU A 287 9.64 4.07 23.99
C LEU A 287 10.28 5.47 24.03
N LYS A 288 11.42 5.59 24.73
CA LYS A 288 12.11 6.87 24.98
C LYS A 288 13.02 7.36 23.84
N ASN A 289 13.49 6.47 22.95
CA ASN A 289 14.45 6.79 21.87
C ASN A 289 13.78 6.68 20.50
N ARG A 290 13.14 7.76 20.05
CA ARG A 290 12.39 7.76 18.79
C ARG A 290 12.70 8.94 17.91
N ASP A 291 12.80 8.64 16.63
CA ASP A 291 12.78 9.65 15.59
C ASP A 291 11.34 10.19 15.46
N PHE A 292 11.24 11.50 15.20
CA PHE A 292 9.96 12.19 15.14
C PHE A 292 9.08 11.60 14.03
N LEU A 293 7.84 11.19 14.37
CA LEU A 293 6.85 10.53 13.50
C LEU A 293 7.16 9.09 13.07
N GLU A 294 8.22 8.49 13.59
CA GLU A 294 8.51 7.11 13.27
C GLU A 294 7.50 6.14 13.92
N GLY A 295 7.10 5.11 13.18
CA GLY A 295 6.19 4.07 13.63
C GLY A 295 6.84 3.07 14.59
N ILE A 296 6.30 1.86 14.65
CA ILE A 296 6.93 0.77 15.39
C ILE A 296 8.13 0.28 14.56
N LYS A 297 9.35 0.48 15.06
CA LYS A 297 10.56 -0.07 14.41
C LYS A 297 10.45 -1.60 14.36
N PRO A 298 10.83 -2.24 13.25
CA PRO A 298 10.85 -3.70 13.14
C PRO A 298 11.69 -4.37 14.24
N ASP A 299 12.82 -3.78 14.63
CA ASP A 299 13.70 -4.30 15.69
C ASP A 299 12.97 -4.39 17.03
N TYR A 300 12.13 -3.40 17.35
CA TYR A 300 11.32 -3.43 18.57
C TYR A 300 10.31 -4.57 18.53
N ILE A 301 9.72 -4.87 17.37
CA ILE A 301 8.80 -6.00 17.21
C ILE A 301 9.53 -7.32 17.48
N TYR A 302 10.75 -7.46 16.98
CA TYR A 302 11.57 -8.63 17.25
C TYR A 302 11.82 -8.81 18.75
N PHE A 303 12.34 -7.81 19.44
CA PHE A 303 12.62 -7.90 20.89
C PHE A 303 11.35 -8.17 21.72
N MET A 304 10.21 -7.61 21.32
CA MET A 304 8.94 -7.84 22.02
C MET A 304 8.43 -9.27 21.86
N LEU A 305 8.62 -9.89 20.69
CA LEU A 305 8.01 -11.18 20.36
C LEU A 305 8.97 -12.36 20.49
N ASN A 306 10.29 -12.15 20.58
CA ASN A 306 11.27 -13.23 20.51
C ASN A 306 11.04 -14.34 21.55
N GLU A 307 10.91 -13.98 22.82
CA GLU A 307 10.68 -14.96 23.89
C GLU A 307 9.31 -15.65 23.75
N GLN A 308 8.26 -14.89 23.43
CA GLN A 308 6.92 -15.45 23.18
C GLN A 308 6.91 -16.39 21.97
N ALA A 309 7.73 -16.11 20.96
CA ALA A 309 7.84 -16.92 19.76
C ALA A 309 8.56 -18.24 20.05
N LYS A 310 9.61 -18.23 20.90
CA LYS A 310 10.26 -19.46 21.36
C LYS A 310 9.29 -20.37 22.10
N ASP A 311 8.52 -19.81 23.04
CA ASP A 311 7.51 -20.57 23.79
C ASP A 311 6.41 -21.11 22.87
N ALA A 312 5.94 -20.29 21.93
CA ALA A 312 4.91 -20.69 20.97
C ALA A 312 5.41 -21.77 20.00
N PHE A 313 6.68 -21.72 19.59
CA PHE A 313 7.27 -22.72 18.72
C PHE A 313 7.49 -24.04 19.46
N ALA A 314 7.94 -23.99 20.71
CA ALA A 314 8.15 -25.18 21.55
C ALA A 314 6.83 -25.89 21.91
N SER A 315 5.75 -25.13 22.10
CA SER A 315 4.42 -25.67 22.44
C SER A 315 3.59 -26.12 21.23
N TYR A 316 4.14 -26.02 20.01
CA TYR A 316 3.39 -26.33 18.80
C TYR A 316 3.23 -27.84 18.59
N ASN A 317 1.98 -28.31 18.62
CA ASN A 317 1.64 -29.67 18.24
C ASN A 317 1.29 -29.78 16.76
N GLN A 318 2.21 -30.37 15.98
CA GLN A 318 2.03 -30.55 14.53
C GLN A 318 0.87 -31.48 14.19
N SER A 319 0.66 -32.56 14.96
CA SER A 319 -0.38 -33.56 14.67
C SER A 319 -1.79 -33.00 14.82
N GLU A 320 -2.01 -32.17 15.84
CA GLU A 320 -3.28 -31.46 16.03
C GLU A 320 -3.54 -30.46 14.92
N PHE A 321 -2.51 -29.75 14.48
CA PHE A 321 -2.61 -28.81 13.39
C PHE A 321 -3.01 -29.52 12.09
N ASP A 322 -2.31 -30.60 11.73
CA ASP A 322 -2.59 -31.36 10.50
C ASP A 322 -4.01 -31.90 10.47
N ARG A 323 -4.52 -32.39 11.61
CA ARG A 323 -5.91 -32.81 11.74
C ARG A 323 -6.88 -31.65 11.49
N SER A 324 -6.66 -30.52 12.17
CA SER A 324 -7.52 -29.33 11.99
C SER A 324 -7.48 -28.79 10.56
N TYR A 325 -6.33 -28.88 9.91
CA TYR A 325 -6.12 -28.45 8.54
C TYR A 325 -6.87 -29.36 7.55
N GLN A 326 -6.78 -30.68 7.72
CA GLN A 326 -7.53 -31.64 6.91
C GLN A 326 -9.05 -31.47 7.09
N GLU A 327 -9.52 -31.26 8.32
CA GLU A 327 -10.92 -30.97 8.60
C GLU A 327 -11.39 -29.70 7.87
N ALA A 328 -10.59 -28.64 7.88
CA ALA A 328 -10.88 -27.40 7.17
C ALA A 328 -10.87 -27.57 5.63
N LEU A 329 -9.94 -28.34 5.08
CA LEU A 329 -9.91 -28.68 3.65
C LEU A 329 -11.14 -29.48 3.23
N ASN A 330 -11.54 -30.47 4.03
CA ASN A 330 -12.73 -31.28 3.80
C ASN A 330 -14.00 -30.43 3.85
N HIS A 331 -14.11 -29.53 4.82
CA HIS A 331 -15.24 -28.60 4.88
C HIS A 331 -15.29 -27.68 3.65
N ASN A 332 -14.15 -27.16 3.20
CA ASN A 332 -14.09 -26.30 2.02
C ASN A 332 -14.41 -27.06 0.72
N SER A 333 -13.94 -28.29 0.57
CA SER A 333 -14.24 -29.13 -0.60
C SER A 333 -15.72 -29.48 -0.67
N LEU A 334 -16.33 -29.87 0.47
CA LEU A 334 -17.78 -30.09 0.58
C LEU A 334 -18.58 -28.85 0.20
N LYS A 335 -18.19 -27.68 0.70
CA LYS A 335 -18.84 -26.40 0.36
C LYS A 335 -18.74 -26.09 -1.14
N GLN A 336 -17.57 -26.29 -1.75
CA GLN A 336 -17.40 -26.09 -3.19
C GLN A 336 -18.25 -27.07 -4.01
N ASN A 337 -18.30 -28.34 -3.60
CA ASN A 337 -19.13 -29.37 -4.23
C ASN A 337 -20.62 -29.04 -4.13
N LEU A 338 -21.10 -28.54 -2.98
CA LEU A 338 -22.47 -28.07 -2.84
C LEU A 338 -22.77 -26.86 -3.73
N LEU A 339 -21.82 -25.94 -3.90
CA LEU A 339 -21.97 -24.80 -4.80
C LEU A 339 -22.01 -25.22 -6.27
N SER A 340 -21.16 -26.18 -6.67
CA SER A 340 -21.16 -26.71 -8.04
C SER A 340 -22.43 -27.50 -8.34
N GLN A 341 -22.91 -28.34 -7.42
CA GLN A 341 -24.18 -29.06 -7.54
C GLN A 341 -25.38 -28.09 -7.62
N ASN A 342 -25.38 -27.02 -6.83
CA ASN A 342 -26.41 -25.99 -6.95
C ASN A 342 -26.34 -25.25 -8.30
N ALA A 343 -25.15 -25.07 -8.85
CA ALA A 343 -24.97 -24.46 -10.16
C ALA A 343 -25.44 -25.38 -11.30
N THR A 344 -25.17 -26.69 -11.23
CA THR A 344 -25.68 -27.67 -12.21
C THR A 344 -27.19 -27.77 -12.13
N TYR A 345 -27.77 -27.87 -10.93
CA TYR A 345 -29.22 -27.90 -10.72
C TYR A 345 -29.92 -26.66 -11.33
N LYS A 346 -29.33 -25.46 -11.16
CA LYS A 346 -29.87 -24.24 -11.78
C LYS A 346 -29.85 -24.29 -13.32
N LYS A 347 -28.83 -24.92 -13.91
CA LYS A 347 -28.75 -25.11 -15.37
C LYS A 347 -29.78 -26.12 -15.85
N GLU A 348 -29.88 -27.26 -15.18
CA GLU A 348 -30.87 -28.31 -15.48
C GLU A 348 -32.29 -27.78 -15.38
N ARG A 349 -32.60 -27.03 -14.32
CA ARG A 349 -33.91 -26.38 -14.15
C ARG A 349 -34.24 -25.42 -15.29
N ARG A 350 -33.27 -24.68 -15.81
CA ARG A 350 -33.48 -23.81 -16.99
C ARG A 350 -33.77 -24.63 -18.23
N ILE A 351 -32.97 -25.66 -18.51
CA ILE A 351 -33.18 -26.56 -19.64
C ILE A 351 -34.55 -27.23 -19.55
N PHE A 352 -34.91 -27.72 -18.37
CA PHE A 352 -36.21 -28.31 -18.11
C PHE A 352 -37.35 -27.32 -18.37
N SER A 353 -37.24 -26.09 -17.83
CA SER A 353 -38.23 -25.03 -18.06
C SER A 353 -38.36 -24.63 -19.54
N GLU A 354 -37.27 -24.61 -20.29
CA GLU A 354 -37.30 -24.33 -21.73
C GLU A 354 -37.93 -25.48 -22.51
N ARG A 355 -37.62 -26.73 -22.15
CA ARG A 355 -38.23 -27.92 -22.74
C ARG A 355 -39.73 -27.97 -22.46
N THR A 356 -40.17 -27.73 -21.23
CA THR A 356 -41.59 -27.69 -20.89
C THR A 356 -42.30 -26.52 -21.55
N LYS A 357 -41.68 -25.34 -21.63
CA LYS A 357 -42.23 -24.22 -22.40
C LYS A 357 -42.40 -24.57 -23.88
N LYS A 358 -41.37 -25.17 -24.51
CA LYS A 358 -41.46 -25.62 -25.91
C LYS A 358 -42.56 -26.67 -26.09
N ALA A 359 -42.67 -27.64 -25.18
CA ALA A 359 -43.72 -28.65 -25.22
C ALA A 359 -45.11 -28.03 -25.07
N LEU A 360 -45.31 -27.13 -24.11
CA LEU A 360 -46.56 -26.38 -23.95
C LEU A 360 -46.92 -25.59 -25.21
N MET A 361 -45.96 -24.87 -25.78
CA MET A 361 -46.18 -24.13 -27.03
C MET A 361 -46.62 -25.06 -28.17
N LYS A 362 -46.07 -26.28 -28.28
CA LYS A 362 -46.54 -27.28 -29.25
C LYS A 362 -47.98 -27.72 -29.02
N PHE A 363 -48.44 -27.81 -27.77
CA PHE A 363 -49.84 -28.12 -27.47
C PHE A 363 -50.79 -26.96 -27.81
N TYR A 364 -50.31 -25.72 -27.68
CA TYR A 364 -51.06 -24.50 -28.03
C TYR A 364 -50.82 -24.02 -29.47
N GLU A 365 -50.05 -24.76 -30.28
CA GLU A 365 -49.85 -24.47 -31.71
C GLU A 365 -51.16 -24.78 -32.46
N ILE A 366 -52.11 -23.84 -32.40
CA ILE A 366 -53.16 -23.72 -33.40
C ILE A 366 -52.42 -23.46 -34.72
N GLN A 367 -52.57 -24.33 -35.73
CA GLN A 367 -51.98 -24.06 -37.03
C GLN A 367 -52.51 -22.72 -37.55
N PRO A 368 -51.67 -21.67 -37.65
CA PRO A 368 -52.15 -20.41 -38.17
C PRO A 368 -52.54 -20.63 -39.64
N PRO A 369 -53.68 -20.07 -40.09
CA PRO A 369 -54.08 -20.16 -41.48
C PRO A 369 -52.94 -19.76 -42.43
N SER A 370 -52.87 -20.40 -43.60
CA SER A 370 -51.79 -20.20 -44.58
C SER A 370 -51.52 -18.72 -44.90
N PHE A 371 -52.56 -17.88 -44.93
CA PHE A 371 -52.45 -16.44 -45.18
C PHE A 371 -51.60 -15.69 -44.14
N PHE A 372 -51.55 -16.16 -42.89
CA PHE A 372 -50.77 -15.51 -41.83
C PHE A 372 -49.26 -15.68 -42.06
N LYS A 373 -48.84 -16.82 -42.61
CA LYS A 373 -47.43 -17.07 -42.96
C LYS A 373 -46.96 -16.13 -44.07
N GLU A 374 -47.82 -15.86 -45.05
CA GLU A 374 -47.53 -14.90 -46.13
C GLU A 374 -47.47 -13.46 -45.61
N TYR A 375 -48.38 -13.09 -44.69
CA TYR A 375 -48.38 -11.79 -44.04
C TYR A 375 -47.08 -11.54 -43.25
N VAL A 376 -46.61 -12.53 -42.48
CA VAL A 376 -45.34 -12.42 -41.73
C VAL A 376 -44.15 -12.27 -42.68
N LYS A 377 -44.08 -13.06 -43.76
CA LYS A 377 -43.03 -12.90 -44.78
C LYS A 377 -43.00 -11.51 -45.41
N LYS A 378 -44.17 -10.95 -45.76
CA LYS A 378 -44.28 -9.58 -46.27
C LYS A 378 -43.83 -8.55 -45.24
N LYS A 379 -44.18 -8.74 -43.97
CA LYS A 379 -43.77 -7.86 -42.87
C LYS A 379 -42.26 -7.90 -42.64
N GLU A 380 -41.63 -9.07 -42.65
CA GLU A 380 -40.18 -9.24 -42.52
C GLU A 380 -39.42 -8.62 -43.69
N ALA A 381 -39.89 -8.82 -44.93
CA ALA A 381 -39.34 -8.17 -46.11
C ALA A 381 -39.40 -6.63 -45.98
N ASN A 382 -40.52 -6.08 -45.51
CA ASN A 382 -40.65 -4.64 -45.24
C ASN A 382 -39.68 -4.16 -44.15
N TYR A 383 -39.47 -4.92 -43.08
CA TYR A 383 -38.47 -4.58 -42.05
C TYR A 383 -37.04 -4.57 -42.60
N GLN A 384 -36.68 -5.53 -43.47
CA GLN A 384 -35.36 -5.55 -44.11
C GLN A 384 -35.17 -4.32 -45.02
N VAL A 385 -36.21 -3.93 -45.77
CA VAL A 385 -36.18 -2.71 -46.59
C VAL A 385 -35.98 -1.47 -45.71
N ILE A 386 -36.73 -1.34 -44.61
CA ILE A 386 -36.59 -0.22 -43.66
C ILE A 386 -35.18 -0.18 -43.06
N HIS A 387 -34.66 -1.33 -42.63
CA HIS A 387 -33.33 -1.43 -42.04
C HIS A 387 -32.23 -1.07 -43.05
N SER A 388 -32.38 -1.50 -44.32
CA SER A 388 -31.44 -1.14 -45.38
C SER A 388 -31.43 0.36 -45.66
N LYS A 389 -32.60 1.01 -45.62
CA LYS A 389 -32.75 2.47 -45.81
C LYS A 389 -32.11 3.26 -44.66
N ILE A 390 -32.29 2.80 -43.43
CA ILE A 390 -31.64 3.38 -42.24
C ILE A 390 -30.11 3.24 -42.35
N ASN A 391 -29.61 2.07 -42.71
CA ASN A 391 -28.17 1.85 -42.88
C ASN A 391 -27.58 2.75 -43.98
N ARG A 392 -28.26 2.88 -45.13
CA ARG A 392 -27.84 3.82 -46.20
C ARG A 392 -27.76 5.25 -45.70
N MET A 393 -28.73 5.70 -44.91
CA MET A 393 -28.72 7.04 -44.32
C MET A 393 -27.56 7.25 -43.33
N ILE A 394 -27.24 6.25 -42.51
CA ILE A 394 -26.12 6.32 -41.56
C ILE A 394 -24.79 6.37 -42.33
N THR A 395 -24.62 5.50 -43.32
CA THR A 395 -23.40 5.45 -44.14
C THR A 395 -23.19 6.72 -44.96
N SER A 396 -24.24 7.33 -45.53
CA SER A 396 -24.13 8.59 -46.27
C SER A 396 -23.74 9.75 -45.36
N LYS A 397 -24.33 9.84 -44.16
CA LYS A 397 -23.92 10.83 -43.13
C LYS A 397 -22.48 10.62 -42.68
N TYR A 398 -22.04 9.38 -42.53
CA TYR A 398 -20.66 9.05 -42.20
C TYR A 398 -19.69 9.47 -43.31
N LEU A 399 -20.00 9.15 -44.57
CA LEU A 399 -19.19 9.52 -45.73
C LEU A 399 -19.11 11.04 -45.91
N GLN A 400 -20.20 11.77 -45.69
CA GLN A 400 -20.20 13.24 -45.70
C GLN A 400 -19.30 13.83 -44.60
N ARG A 401 -19.33 13.27 -43.39
CA ARG A 401 -18.43 13.68 -42.30
C ARG A 401 -16.98 13.35 -42.60
N LYS A 402 -16.71 12.20 -43.23
CA LYS A 402 -15.35 11.80 -43.64
C LYS A 402 -14.80 12.74 -44.71
N ARG A 403 -15.58 13.03 -45.76
CA ARG A 403 -15.23 14.00 -46.81
C ARG A 403 -14.97 15.39 -46.23
N ARG A 404 -15.84 15.89 -45.35
CA ARG A 404 -15.60 17.17 -44.66
C ARG A 404 -14.30 17.19 -43.86
N ARG A 405 -13.93 16.09 -43.19
CA ARG A 405 -12.64 16.00 -42.47
C ARG A 405 -11.45 15.99 -43.44
N GLU A 406 -11.56 15.25 -44.54
CA GLU A 406 -10.53 15.20 -45.59
C GLU A 406 -10.39 16.58 -46.28
N ASP A 407 -11.48 17.30 -46.53
CA ASP A 407 -11.49 18.65 -47.10
C ASP A 407 -10.91 19.72 -46.14
N ILE A 408 -11.13 19.57 -44.81
CA ILE A 408 -10.49 20.40 -43.78
C ILE A 408 -8.98 20.12 -43.71
N LEU A 409 -8.58 18.84 -43.76
CA LEU A 409 -7.17 18.42 -43.75
C LEU A 409 -6.42 18.87 -45.02
N ALA A 410 -7.10 18.88 -46.16
CA ALA A 410 -6.57 19.36 -47.44
C ALA A 410 -6.61 20.91 -47.58
N GLY A 411 -7.03 21.63 -46.53
CA GLY A 411 -7.06 23.11 -46.52
C GLY A 411 -8.12 23.74 -47.43
N ARG A 412 -9.02 22.95 -48.03
CA ARG A 412 -10.10 23.45 -48.91
C ARG A 412 -11.26 24.06 -48.13
N LEU A 413 -11.38 23.72 -46.84
CA LEU A 413 -12.36 24.30 -45.92
C LEU A 413 -11.63 24.80 -44.67
N THR A 414 -11.70 26.09 -44.38
CA THR A 414 -11.32 26.64 -43.07
C THR A 414 -12.42 26.30 -42.04
N PRO A 415 -12.06 25.84 -40.83
CA PRO A 415 -13.06 25.64 -39.78
C PRO A 415 -13.67 26.99 -39.41
N GLN A 416 -14.93 27.23 -39.81
CA GLN A 416 -15.69 28.33 -39.22
C GLN A 416 -15.88 28.04 -37.73
N GLU A 417 -15.40 28.94 -36.88
CA GLU A 417 -15.91 29.07 -35.52
C GLU A 417 -17.41 29.37 -35.61
N SER A 418 -18.21 28.54 -34.95
CA SER A 418 -19.65 28.70 -34.89
C SER A 418 -20.01 30.07 -34.29
N PRO A 419 -20.83 30.91 -34.94
CA PRO A 419 -21.46 32.05 -34.28
C PRO A 419 -22.48 31.56 -33.23
N PRO A 420 -22.79 32.39 -32.22
CA PRO A 420 -23.75 32.05 -31.18
C PRO A 420 -25.13 31.81 -31.78
N ALA A 421 -25.81 30.80 -31.26
CA ALA A 421 -27.12 30.36 -31.69
C ALA A 421 -28.17 31.45 -31.43
N ASP A 422 -28.69 32.04 -32.49
CA ASP A 422 -30.00 32.70 -32.49
C ASP A 422 -30.71 32.40 -33.81
N GLY A 423 -31.92 31.83 -33.71
CA GLY A 423 -32.87 31.72 -34.82
C GLY A 423 -33.20 30.31 -35.32
N ALA A 424 -33.94 29.51 -34.55
CA ALA A 424 -34.93 28.53 -35.04
C ALA A 424 -35.78 27.97 -33.87
N PRO A 425 -37.03 27.57 -34.10
CA PRO A 425 -38.15 27.77 -33.16
C PRO A 425 -38.29 26.69 -32.10
N ALA A 426 -39.04 27.05 -31.05
CA ALA A 426 -39.38 26.22 -29.90
C ALA A 426 -40.09 24.90 -30.28
N GLU A 427 -39.39 23.79 -30.14
CA GLU A 427 -39.99 22.49 -29.87
C GLU A 427 -39.64 22.07 -28.44
N GLU A 428 -40.67 21.85 -27.63
CA GLU A 428 -40.61 21.46 -26.23
C GLU A 428 -39.82 20.15 -26.04
N ALA A 429 -38.52 20.27 -25.78
CA ALA A 429 -37.71 19.17 -25.29
C ALA A 429 -38.09 18.87 -23.82
N GLN A 430 -39.02 17.94 -23.62
CA GLN A 430 -39.31 17.39 -22.29
C GLN A 430 -38.01 16.90 -21.62
N PRO A 431 -37.71 17.32 -20.37
CA PRO A 431 -36.52 16.87 -19.67
C PRO A 431 -36.64 15.38 -19.33
N ARG A 432 -35.70 14.57 -19.85
CA ARG A 432 -35.52 13.15 -19.50
C ARG A 432 -35.49 12.97 -17.98
N ARG A 433 -36.56 12.40 -17.41
CA ARG A 433 -36.62 11.97 -16.00
C ARG A 433 -35.48 10.98 -15.72
N LYS A 434 -34.52 11.39 -14.87
CA LYS A 434 -33.50 10.50 -14.28
C LYS A 434 -34.22 9.38 -13.51
N LYS A 435 -33.97 8.12 -13.89
CA LYS A 435 -34.41 6.93 -13.12
C LYS A 435 -33.85 7.01 -11.69
N LYS A 436 -34.72 7.16 -10.69
CA LYS A 436 -34.37 7.01 -9.27
C LYS A 436 -33.88 5.58 -9.02
N LYS A 437 -32.65 5.43 -8.49
CA LYS A 437 -32.15 4.18 -7.89
C LYS A 437 -33.09 3.78 -6.75
N LYS A 438 -33.72 2.60 -6.83
CA LYS A 438 -34.44 1.99 -5.71
C LYS A 438 -33.44 1.74 -4.58
N LYS A 439 -33.64 2.39 -3.43
CA LYS A 439 -33.04 1.97 -2.15
C LYS A 439 -33.67 0.63 -1.78
N ARG A 440 -32.84 -0.39 -1.57
CA ARG A 440 -33.26 -1.64 -0.89
C ARG A 440 -33.56 -1.28 0.56
N LYS A 441 -34.75 -1.66 1.04
CA LYS A 441 -35.00 -1.88 2.46
C LYS A 441 -34.45 -3.24 2.82
#